data_AF-A0A2K6UI60-F1
#
_entry.id   AF-A0A2K6UI60-F1
#
_cell.length_a   1.000
_cell.length_b   1.000
_cell.length_c   1.000
_cell.angle_alpha   90.00
_cell.angle_beta   90.00
_cell.angle_gamma   90.00
#
_symmetry.space_group_name_H-M   'P 1'
#
loop_
_entity.id
_entity.type
_entity.pdbx_description
1 polymer ?
#
loop_
_entity_poly.entity_id
_entity_poly.type
_entity_poly.pdbx_seq_one_letter_code
_entity_poly.pdbx_strand_id
1 'polypeptide(L)'
;DQVFRINVRNGDEISKLSQLVNSNNLKLNVWKSPSTFSRPVDVLVPSVSLQPVKSFLTSQGLEYEVTIEDLQIYHEMDNIASDFPDLASRVKIGHSFENRPMYVLKFSTEEGVRRPAIWLNAGIHSREWISQATAIWTARKIASDYQRDPAITSILEKMDIFLLPVANPDGYVYTQTQNRLWRKTRSLNPGSPCVGADPNRNWNASFAGKGASDNPCSEVYHGPHANSEVEVKSVVDFIQKHGNFKCFIDLHSYSQLLMYPYGYTAKKAPDAEELDKLARRAAKALASVSGTEYQVGPTSTTVYPASGSSIDWAYDNGIKFAFTFELRDTGTYGFLLPANQIIPTAEETWLGLKTIMEHVRHNLY
;
A
#
# COMPACT_ATOMS: atom_id res chain seq x y z
N ASP A 1 -15.68 -1.04 -2.28
CA ASP A 1 -16.25 -0.65 -3.59
C ASP A 1 -16.43 -1.91 -4.40
N GLN A 2 -17.40 -1.97 -5.31
CA GLN A 2 -17.67 -3.21 -6.05
C GLN A 2 -17.73 -2.93 -7.55
N VAL A 3 -17.23 -3.85 -8.38
CA VAL A 3 -17.49 -3.77 -9.83
C VAL A 3 -18.68 -4.64 -10.16
N PHE A 4 -19.75 -3.99 -10.62
CA PHE A 4 -20.92 -4.68 -11.11
C PHE A 4 -20.76 -4.91 -12.60
N ARG A 5 -20.97 -6.15 -13.02
CA ARG A 5 -21.20 -6.52 -14.41
C ARG A 5 -22.69 -6.60 -14.63
N ILE A 6 -23.20 -5.74 -15.50
CA ILE A 6 -24.63 -5.60 -15.77
C ILE A 6 -24.88 -6.08 -17.20
N ASN A 7 -25.73 -7.09 -17.33
CA ASN A 7 -26.13 -7.61 -18.64
C ASN A 7 -27.28 -6.75 -19.18
N VAL A 8 -27.16 -6.31 -20.43
CA VAL A 8 -28.18 -5.51 -21.12
C VAL A 8 -28.69 -6.26 -22.34
N ARG A 9 -30.02 -6.42 -22.44
CA ARG A 9 -30.70 -7.29 -23.40
C ARG A 9 -31.37 -6.52 -24.54
N ASN A 10 -31.67 -5.23 -24.33
CA ASN A 10 -32.40 -4.39 -25.28
C ASN A 10 -32.05 -2.90 -25.12
N GLY A 11 -32.58 -2.06 -26.01
CA GLY A 11 -32.32 -0.61 -26.01
C GLY A 11 -32.90 0.16 -24.82
N ASP A 12 -33.98 -0.34 -24.23
CA ASP A 12 -34.56 0.25 -23.03
C ASP A 12 -33.63 0.08 -21.82
N GLU A 13 -33.09 -1.12 -21.62
CA GLU A 13 -32.11 -1.40 -20.57
C GLU A 13 -30.82 -0.59 -20.73
N ILE A 14 -30.31 -0.44 -21.97
CA ILE A 14 -29.14 0.42 -22.24
C ILE A 14 -29.44 1.89 -21.90
N SER A 15 -30.63 2.39 -22.24
CA SER A 15 -31.03 3.76 -21.95
C SER A 15 -31.11 4.02 -20.44
N LYS A 16 -31.78 3.12 -19.69
CA LYS A 16 -31.87 3.17 -18.22
C LYS A 16 -30.50 3.11 -17.55
N LEU A 17 -29.64 2.20 -18.02
CA LEU A 17 -28.29 2.07 -17.47
C LEU A 17 -27.43 3.29 -17.81
N SER A 18 -27.58 3.86 -19.01
CA SER A 18 -26.91 5.11 -19.40
C SER A 18 -27.33 6.29 -18.51
N GLN A 19 -28.60 6.38 -18.11
CA GLN A 19 -29.05 7.39 -17.15
C GLN A 19 -28.42 7.19 -15.77
N LEU A 20 -28.32 5.95 -15.29
CA LEU A 20 -27.69 5.63 -14.02
C LEU A 20 -26.21 6.01 -14.00
N VAL A 21 -25.43 5.56 -15.00
CA VAL A 21 -23.97 5.75 -15.03
C VAL A 21 -23.56 7.20 -15.27
N ASN A 22 -24.42 8.00 -15.91
CA ASN A 22 -24.21 9.44 -16.08
C ASN A 22 -24.72 10.26 -14.88
N SER A 23 -25.27 9.62 -13.84
CA SER A 23 -25.69 10.30 -12.63
C SER A 23 -24.48 10.70 -11.78
N ASN A 24 -24.16 11.99 -11.77
CA ASN A 24 -23.07 12.56 -10.98
C ASN A 24 -23.23 12.33 -9.46
N ASN A 25 -24.46 12.10 -8.99
CA ASN A 25 -24.75 11.90 -7.56
C ASN A 25 -24.21 10.56 -7.03
N LEU A 26 -24.09 9.56 -7.89
CA LEU A 26 -23.69 8.21 -7.51
C LEU A 26 -22.19 7.95 -7.68
N LYS A 27 -21.47 8.89 -8.32
CA LYS A 27 -20.00 8.86 -8.47
C LYS A 27 -19.49 7.55 -9.09
N LEU A 28 -20.27 6.99 -10.02
CA LEU A 28 -19.96 5.72 -10.67
C LEU A 28 -18.78 5.90 -11.63
N ASN A 29 -17.89 4.91 -11.68
CA ASN A 29 -16.79 4.88 -12.64
C ASN A 29 -17.03 3.72 -13.63
N VAL A 30 -17.30 4.06 -14.88
CA VAL A 30 -17.65 3.09 -15.93
C VAL A 30 -16.38 2.51 -16.54
N TRP A 31 -16.16 1.20 -16.33
CA TRP A 31 -15.02 0.47 -16.85
C TRP A 31 -15.27 -0.06 -18.27
N LYS A 32 -16.51 -0.46 -18.56
CA LYS A 32 -16.98 -0.75 -19.92
C LYS A 32 -18.30 -0.06 -20.17
N SER A 33 -18.31 0.85 -21.12
CA SER A 33 -19.50 1.65 -21.44
C SER A 33 -20.63 0.82 -22.05
N PRO A 34 -21.90 1.20 -21.84
CA PRO A 34 -23.03 0.63 -22.57
C PRO A 34 -22.86 0.87 -24.07
N SER A 35 -22.58 -0.18 -24.85
CA SER A 35 -22.35 -0.06 -26.30
C SER A 35 -23.39 -0.81 -27.14
N THR A 36 -23.65 -2.08 -26.85
CA THR A 36 -24.52 -2.96 -27.67
C THR A 36 -25.19 -4.04 -26.81
N PHE A 37 -26.33 -4.58 -27.26
CA PHE A 37 -27.19 -5.55 -26.55
C PHE A 37 -26.58 -6.95 -26.30
N SER A 38 -25.28 -7.09 -26.50
CA SER A 38 -24.52 -8.34 -26.42
C SER A 38 -23.21 -8.20 -25.64
N ARG A 39 -22.95 -7.01 -25.07
CA ARG A 39 -21.75 -6.76 -24.27
C ARG A 39 -22.14 -6.32 -22.87
N PRO A 40 -21.61 -6.97 -21.82
CA PRO A 40 -21.84 -6.54 -20.45
C PRO A 40 -21.23 -5.16 -20.20
N VAL A 41 -21.88 -4.41 -19.32
CA VAL A 41 -21.40 -3.13 -18.79
C VAL A 41 -20.73 -3.38 -17.46
N ASP A 42 -19.47 -2.97 -17.33
CA ASP A 42 -18.73 -3.09 -16.07
C ASP A 42 -18.66 -1.69 -15.43
N VAL A 43 -19.18 -1.55 -14.21
CA VAL A 43 -19.21 -0.28 -13.48
C VAL A 43 -18.66 -0.46 -12.06
N LEU A 44 -17.64 0.33 -11.71
CA LEU A 44 -17.17 0.47 -10.34
C LEU A 44 -18.14 1.35 -9.56
N VAL A 45 -18.74 0.75 -8.53
CA VAL A 45 -19.71 1.35 -7.63
C VAL A 45 -19.01 1.65 -6.30
N PRO A 46 -18.88 2.94 -5.94
CA PRO A 46 -18.36 3.34 -4.64
C PRO A 46 -19.14 2.71 -3.50
N SER A 47 -18.48 2.39 -2.39
CA SER A 47 -19.12 1.73 -1.23
C SER A 47 -20.36 2.49 -0.73
N VAL A 48 -20.29 3.82 -0.72
CA VAL A 48 -21.38 4.72 -0.35
C VAL A 48 -22.59 4.68 -1.30
N SER A 49 -22.36 4.27 -2.55
CA SER A 49 -23.37 4.20 -3.61
C SER A 49 -23.87 2.77 -3.85
N LEU A 50 -23.36 1.76 -3.13
CA LEU A 50 -23.74 0.36 -3.34
C LEU A 50 -25.24 0.13 -3.16
N GLN A 51 -25.82 0.59 -2.04
CA GLN A 51 -27.24 0.39 -1.77
C GLN A 51 -28.13 1.11 -2.79
N PRO A 52 -27.95 2.43 -3.05
CA PRO A 52 -28.71 3.12 -4.10
C PRO A 52 -28.63 2.44 -5.47
N VAL A 53 -27.45 2.00 -5.89
CA VAL A 53 -27.26 1.33 -7.20
C VAL A 53 -27.93 -0.04 -7.22
N LYS A 54 -27.75 -0.87 -6.17
CA LYS A 54 -28.41 -2.18 -6.08
C LYS A 54 -29.93 -2.01 -6.14
N SER A 55 -30.49 -1.07 -5.37
CA SER A 55 -31.92 -0.77 -5.38
C SER A 55 -32.41 -0.31 -6.76
N PHE A 56 -31.65 0.54 -7.45
CA PHE A 56 -31.98 0.96 -8.82
C PHE A 56 -32.02 -0.24 -9.77
N LEU A 57 -30.95 -1.04 -9.81
CA LEU A 57 -30.84 -2.18 -10.73
C LEU A 57 -31.98 -3.19 -10.50
N THR A 58 -32.27 -3.52 -9.24
CA THR A 58 -33.41 -4.39 -8.89
C THR A 58 -34.75 -3.78 -9.32
N SER A 59 -34.98 -2.47 -9.10
CA SER A 59 -36.23 -1.80 -9.49
C SER A 59 -36.46 -1.77 -11.00
N GLN A 60 -35.37 -1.74 -11.79
CA GLN A 60 -35.42 -1.70 -13.25
C GLN A 60 -35.38 -3.09 -13.89
N GLY A 61 -35.30 -4.17 -13.11
CA GLY A 61 -35.16 -5.53 -13.62
C GLY A 61 -33.83 -5.81 -14.33
N LEU A 62 -32.79 -5.03 -14.01
CA LEU A 62 -31.44 -5.19 -14.55
C LEU A 62 -30.67 -6.22 -13.73
N GLU A 63 -30.36 -7.35 -14.36
CA GLU A 63 -29.52 -8.38 -13.76
C GLU A 63 -28.07 -7.91 -13.68
N TYR A 64 -27.47 -8.07 -12.51
CA TYR A 64 -26.07 -7.75 -12.28
C TYR A 64 -25.37 -8.86 -11.51
N GLU A 65 -24.10 -9.04 -11.82
CA GLU A 65 -23.16 -9.87 -11.09
C GLU A 65 -22.13 -8.96 -10.43
N VAL A 66 -21.81 -9.21 -9.16
CA VAL A 66 -20.68 -8.55 -8.52
C VAL A 66 -19.42 -9.29 -8.95
N THR A 67 -18.71 -8.74 -9.93
CA THR A 67 -17.48 -9.34 -10.46
C THR A 67 -16.25 -9.06 -9.62
N ILE A 68 -16.30 -7.98 -8.84
CA ILE A 68 -15.25 -7.59 -7.91
C ILE A 68 -15.97 -7.13 -6.64
N GLU A 69 -15.88 -7.92 -5.57
CA GLU A 69 -16.55 -7.63 -4.29
C GLU A 69 -15.81 -6.57 -3.45
N ASP A 70 -14.51 -6.41 -3.68
CA ASP A 70 -13.62 -5.46 -2.99
C ASP A 70 -12.45 -5.05 -3.90
N LEU A 71 -11.57 -4.13 -3.49
CA LEU A 71 -10.38 -3.73 -4.26
C LEU A 71 -9.74 -4.92 -5.01
N GLN A 72 -9.44 -4.78 -6.31
CA GLN A 72 -8.87 -5.87 -7.13
C GLN A 72 -7.63 -6.51 -6.48
N ILE A 73 -6.87 -5.72 -5.72
CA ILE A 73 -5.73 -6.18 -4.91
C ILE A 73 -6.16 -7.18 -3.83
N TYR A 74 -7.28 -6.96 -3.14
CA TYR A 74 -7.76 -7.87 -2.09
C TYR A 74 -8.26 -9.20 -2.65
N HIS A 75 -8.86 -9.19 -3.84
CA HIS A 75 -9.17 -10.42 -4.56
C HIS A 75 -7.89 -11.19 -4.91
N GLU A 76 -6.84 -10.50 -5.37
CA GLU A 76 -5.57 -11.18 -5.65
C GLU A 76 -4.88 -11.70 -4.38
N MET A 77 -5.05 -11.04 -3.24
CA MET A 77 -4.59 -11.58 -1.96
C MET A 77 -5.33 -12.87 -1.58
N ASP A 78 -6.64 -12.95 -1.85
CA ASP A 78 -7.41 -14.19 -1.67
C ASP A 78 -6.92 -15.30 -2.59
N ASN A 79 -6.68 -14.98 -3.87
CA ASN A 79 -6.10 -15.94 -4.81
C ASN A 79 -4.75 -16.47 -4.32
N ILE A 80 -3.83 -15.59 -3.87
CA ILE A 80 -2.51 -16.02 -3.35
C ILE A 80 -2.67 -16.95 -2.15
N ALA A 81 -3.54 -16.62 -1.19
CA ALA A 81 -3.76 -17.46 -0.02
C ALA A 81 -4.42 -18.80 -0.40
N SER A 82 -5.32 -18.80 -1.39
CA SER A 82 -5.98 -20.02 -1.88
C SER A 82 -5.04 -20.91 -2.70
N ASP A 83 -4.14 -20.32 -3.49
CA ASP A 83 -3.18 -21.05 -4.33
C ASP A 83 -2.04 -21.64 -3.49
N PHE A 84 -1.72 -21.03 -2.35
CA PHE A 84 -0.61 -21.41 -1.47
C PHE A 84 -1.04 -21.51 0.01
N PRO A 85 -2.01 -22.37 0.36
CA PRO A 85 -2.64 -22.37 1.68
C PRO A 85 -1.70 -22.74 2.83
N ASP A 86 -0.66 -23.54 2.56
CA ASP A 86 0.33 -23.95 3.57
C ASP A 86 1.42 -22.89 3.83
N LEU A 87 1.40 -21.79 3.07
CA LEU A 87 2.43 -20.74 3.14
C LEU A 87 1.83 -19.36 3.39
N ALA A 88 0.76 -19.03 2.66
CA ALA A 88 0.18 -17.69 2.61
C ALA A 88 -1.20 -17.66 3.26
N SER A 89 -1.43 -16.70 4.14
CA SER A 89 -2.75 -16.45 4.75
C SER A 89 -3.06 -14.96 4.78
N ARG A 90 -4.33 -14.61 4.59
CA ARG A 90 -4.81 -13.23 4.69
C ARG A 90 -5.26 -12.93 6.12
N VAL A 91 -4.64 -11.94 6.74
CA VAL A 91 -4.91 -11.51 8.11
C VAL A 91 -5.51 -10.11 8.09
N LYS A 92 -6.67 -9.92 8.72
CA LYS A 92 -7.24 -8.59 8.94
C LYS A 92 -6.62 -7.97 10.19
N ILE A 93 -6.00 -6.80 10.05
CA ILE A 93 -5.32 -6.11 11.16
C ILE A 93 -6.14 -4.97 11.78
N GLY A 94 -7.18 -4.51 11.07
CA GLY A 94 -8.00 -3.39 11.50
C GLY A 94 -9.00 -2.97 10.43
N HIS A 95 -9.51 -1.75 10.57
CA HIS A 95 -10.35 -1.10 9.57
C HIS A 95 -9.84 0.32 9.31
N SER A 96 -10.05 0.82 8.10
CA SER A 96 -9.83 2.21 7.74
C SER A 96 -10.89 3.14 8.33
N PHE A 97 -10.73 4.44 8.14
CA PHE A 97 -11.68 5.44 8.62
C PHE A 97 -13.10 5.25 8.04
N GLU A 98 -13.22 4.98 6.74
CA GLU A 98 -14.48 4.65 6.06
C GLU A 98 -14.86 3.16 6.22
N ASN A 99 -14.26 2.47 7.19
CA ASN A 99 -14.58 1.12 7.63
C ASN A 99 -14.29 0.01 6.60
N ARG A 100 -13.28 0.18 5.75
CA ARG A 100 -12.77 -0.90 4.88
C ARG A 100 -11.82 -1.80 5.66
N PRO A 101 -11.81 -3.11 5.42
CA PRO A 101 -10.88 -4.00 6.10
C PRO A 101 -9.44 -3.68 5.68
N MET A 102 -8.52 -3.66 6.65
CA MET A 102 -7.09 -3.61 6.37
C MET A 102 -6.52 -5.02 6.39
N TYR A 103 -6.15 -5.52 5.22
CA TYR A 103 -5.62 -6.87 5.05
C TYR A 103 -4.10 -6.89 4.86
N VAL A 104 -3.47 -7.88 5.49
CA VAL A 104 -2.06 -8.23 5.36
C VAL A 104 -1.97 -9.66 4.84
N LEU A 105 -1.03 -9.94 3.95
CA LEU A 105 -0.62 -11.31 3.65
C LEU A 105 0.50 -11.71 4.61
N LYS A 106 0.29 -12.78 5.37
CA LYS A 106 1.31 -13.44 6.16
C LYS A 106 1.87 -14.60 5.34
N PHE A 107 3.19 -14.62 5.15
CA PHE A 107 3.94 -15.75 4.61
C PHE A 107 4.73 -16.40 5.75
N SER A 108 4.49 -17.68 6.00
CA SER A 108 5.16 -18.42 7.08
C SER A 108 5.18 -19.91 6.78
N THR A 109 6.22 -20.58 7.28
CA THR A 109 6.42 -22.03 7.13
C THR A 109 6.07 -22.80 8.40
N GLU A 110 5.71 -22.12 9.49
CA GLU A 110 5.30 -22.72 10.75
C GLU A 110 4.01 -22.06 11.26
N GLU A 111 2.93 -22.83 11.30
CA GLU A 111 1.65 -22.35 11.79
C GLU A 111 1.66 -22.17 13.32
N GLY A 112 1.02 -21.11 13.82
CA GLY A 112 0.83 -20.86 15.25
C GLY A 112 2.08 -20.40 16.02
N VAL A 113 3.28 -20.52 15.46
CA VAL A 113 4.54 -20.07 16.09
C VAL A 113 4.81 -18.61 15.73
N ARG A 114 5.22 -17.82 16.74
CA ARG A 114 5.62 -16.43 16.53
C ARG A 114 7.11 -16.35 16.23
N ARG A 115 7.47 -16.10 14.97
CA ARG A 115 8.86 -16.06 14.49
C ARG A 115 9.38 -14.62 14.40
N PRO A 116 10.70 -14.39 14.28
CA PRO A 116 11.23 -13.11 13.85
C PRO A 116 10.57 -12.69 12.53
N ALA A 117 10.09 -11.46 12.45
CA ALA A 117 9.24 -11.04 11.34
C ALA A 117 9.79 -9.85 10.55
N ILE A 118 9.45 -9.80 9.28
CA ILE A 118 9.71 -8.68 8.38
C ILE A 118 8.36 -8.05 8.04
N TRP A 119 8.24 -6.73 8.22
CA TRP A 119 7.08 -5.95 7.80
C TRP A 119 7.39 -5.23 6.49
N LEU A 120 6.55 -5.43 5.47
CA LEU A 120 6.53 -4.66 4.23
C LEU A 120 5.16 -4.01 4.11
N ASN A 121 5.11 -2.69 3.89
CA ASN A 121 3.87 -2.04 3.49
C ASN A 121 4.05 -1.14 2.27
N ALA A 122 2.96 -0.90 1.57
CA ALA A 122 2.92 0.00 0.43
C ALA A 122 1.63 0.83 0.42
N GLY A 123 1.64 1.90 -0.37
CA GLY A 123 0.44 2.68 -0.61
C GLY A 123 -0.09 3.41 0.62
N ILE A 124 0.80 3.80 1.55
CA ILE A 124 0.43 4.68 2.66
C ILE A 124 -0.01 6.05 2.13
N HIS A 125 0.63 6.51 1.06
CA HIS A 125 0.13 7.60 0.23
C HIS A 125 -0.64 7.06 -0.97
N SER A 126 -1.89 7.48 -1.10
CA SER A 126 -2.82 6.83 -2.03
C SER A 126 -2.50 7.02 -3.51
N ARG A 127 -1.90 8.14 -3.90
CA ARG A 127 -1.58 8.47 -5.31
C ARG A 127 -0.38 7.70 -5.88
N GLU A 128 0.39 7.06 -5.03
CA GLU A 128 1.68 6.43 -5.35
C GLU A 128 1.48 5.00 -5.89
N TRP A 129 0.64 4.86 -6.92
CA TRP A 129 0.07 3.59 -7.41
C TRP A 129 1.09 2.49 -7.73
N ILE A 130 2.32 2.86 -8.09
CA ILE A 130 3.38 1.91 -8.36
C ILE A 130 3.77 1.12 -7.09
N SER A 131 3.61 1.69 -5.90
CA SER A 131 3.89 1.01 -4.63
C SER A 131 2.91 -0.14 -4.38
N GLN A 132 1.60 0.09 -4.50
CA GLN A 132 0.58 -0.96 -4.35
C GLN A 132 0.74 -2.07 -5.39
N ALA A 133 1.01 -1.68 -6.65
CA ALA A 133 1.22 -2.63 -7.74
C ALA A 133 2.49 -3.49 -7.54
N THR A 134 3.58 -2.87 -7.07
CA THR A 134 4.83 -3.56 -6.72
C THR A 134 4.64 -4.50 -5.53
N ALA A 135 3.87 -4.09 -4.52
CA ALA A 135 3.58 -4.93 -3.36
C ALA A 135 2.78 -6.17 -3.74
N ILE A 136 1.69 -6.06 -4.49
CA ILE A 136 0.90 -7.26 -4.87
C ILE A 136 1.68 -8.19 -5.81
N TRP A 137 2.52 -7.65 -6.70
CA TRP A 137 3.47 -8.47 -7.47
C TRP A 137 4.46 -9.21 -6.56
N THR A 138 5.00 -8.51 -5.55
CA THR A 138 5.95 -9.08 -4.57
C THR A 138 5.29 -10.20 -3.78
N ALA A 139 4.02 -10.06 -3.40
CA ALA A 139 3.26 -11.09 -2.71
C ALA A 139 3.22 -12.40 -3.52
N ARG A 140 2.87 -12.30 -4.80
CA ARG A 140 2.85 -13.45 -5.72
C ARG A 140 4.25 -14.03 -5.90
N LYS A 141 5.27 -13.17 -6.00
CA LYS A 141 6.67 -13.57 -6.17
C LYS A 141 7.19 -14.38 -4.98
N ILE A 142 6.91 -13.95 -3.75
CA ILE A 142 7.28 -14.68 -2.53
C ILE A 142 6.68 -16.09 -2.57
N ALA A 143 5.37 -16.20 -2.84
CA ALA A 143 4.68 -17.46 -2.85
C ALA A 143 5.16 -18.40 -3.97
N SER A 144 5.35 -17.87 -5.18
CA SER A 144 5.75 -18.66 -6.35
C SER A 144 7.21 -19.11 -6.32
N ASP A 145 8.08 -18.38 -5.61
CA ASP A 145 9.51 -18.68 -5.54
C ASP A 145 9.91 -19.49 -4.30
N TYR A 146 9.03 -19.64 -3.31
CA TYR A 146 9.25 -20.54 -2.19
C TYR A 146 9.48 -21.98 -2.70
N GLN A 147 10.50 -22.67 -2.15
CA GLN A 147 11.02 -23.96 -2.63
C GLN A 147 11.63 -23.96 -4.04
N ARG A 148 11.86 -22.78 -4.65
CA ARG A 148 12.49 -22.64 -5.97
C ARG A 148 13.69 -21.70 -5.96
N ASP A 149 13.57 -20.52 -5.37
CA ASP A 149 14.69 -19.61 -5.11
C ASP A 149 15.27 -19.91 -3.71
N PRO A 150 16.54 -20.31 -3.60
CA PRO A 150 17.14 -20.70 -2.32
C PRO A 150 17.15 -19.57 -1.28
N ALA A 151 17.24 -18.32 -1.72
CA ALA A 151 17.31 -17.17 -0.82
C ALA A 151 15.96 -16.92 -0.12
N ILE A 152 14.86 -16.79 -0.87
CA ILE A 152 13.53 -16.59 -0.26
C ILE A 152 13.07 -17.82 0.52
N THR A 153 13.42 -19.02 0.06
CA THR A 153 13.13 -20.27 0.79
C THR A 153 13.78 -20.23 2.16
N SER A 154 15.07 -19.94 2.23
CA SER A 154 15.78 -19.92 3.49
C SER A 154 15.45 -18.68 4.37
N ILE A 155 14.96 -17.58 3.79
CA ILE A 155 14.33 -16.49 4.57
C ILE A 155 13.06 -17.00 5.25
N LEU A 156 12.13 -17.60 4.51
CA LEU A 156 10.84 -18.10 5.01
C LEU A 156 10.99 -19.29 5.98
N GLU A 157 12.07 -20.04 5.89
CA GLU A 157 12.45 -21.07 6.86
C GLU A 157 12.88 -20.50 8.22
N LYS A 158 13.18 -19.21 8.32
CA LYS A 158 13.68 -18.56 9.56
C LYS A 158 12.78 -17.45 10.06
N MET A 159 11.99 -16.84 9.18
CA MET A 159 11.28 -15.61 9.44
C MET A 159 9.89 -15.61 8.81
N ASP A 160 8.98 -14.86 9.42
CA ASP A 160 7.68 -14.55 8.82
C ASP A 160 7.79 -13.25 7.99
N ILE A 161 7.09 -13.18 6.87
CA ILE A 161 6.92 -11.93 6.11
C ILE A 161 5.47 -11.50 6.19
N PHE A 162 5.23 -10.26 6.63
CA PHE A 162 3.93 -9.61 6.64
C PHE A 162 3.94 -8.50 5.59
N LEU A 163 3.04 -8.60 4.62
CA LEU A 163 2.94 -7.66 3.52
C LEU A 163 1.57 -6.99 3.49
N LEU A 164 1.52 -5.66 3.65
CA LEU A 164 0.34 -4.81 3.57
C LEU A 164 0.35 -4.05 2.23
N PRO A 165 -0.36 -4.51 1.18
CA PRO A 165 -0.28 -3.89 -0.14
C PRO A 165 -0.94 -2.51 -0.23
N VAL A 166 -1.93 -2.24 0.62
CA VAL A 166 -2.69 -0.98 0.62
C VAL A 166 -2.83 -0.47 2.06
N ALA A 167 -1.87 0.32 2.52
CA ALA A 167 -1.86 0.88 3.87
C ALA A 167 -2.87 2.02 4.08
N ASN A 168 -3.31 2.68 3.00
CA ASN A 168 -4.36 3.72 3.03
C ASN A 168 -5.47 3.39 2.01
N PRO A 169 -6.38 2.45 2.34
CA PRO A 169 -7.37 1.94 1.39
C PRO A 169 -8.43 2.97 1.01
N ASP A 170 -8.82 3.87 1.92
CA ASP A 170 -9.81 4.91 1.62
C ASP A 170 -9.25 5.94 0.65
N GLY A 171 -8.03 6.40 0.90
CA GLY A 171 -7.32 7.26 -0.03
C GLY A 171 -7.16 6.58 -1.39
N TYR A 172 -6.78 5.30 -1.42
CA TYR A 172 -6.56 4.57 -2.67
C TYR A 172 -7.84 4.51 -3.52
N VAL A 173 -8.97 4.14 -2.93
CA VAL A 173 -10.27 4.21 -3.59
C VAL A 173 -10.58 5.63 -4.09
N TYR A 174 -10.34 6.64 -3.26
CA TYR A 174 -10.60 8.03 -3.63
C TYR A 174 -9.77 8.48 -4.84
N THR A 175 -8.56 7.95 -5.02
CA THR A 175 -7.74 8.22 -6.22
C THR A 175 -8.29 7.60 -7.51
N GLN A 176 -9.02 6.50 -7.41
CA GLN A 176 -9.61 5.83 -8.57
C GLN A 176 -10.97 6.39 -8.96
N THR A 177 -11.66 7.01 -8.02
CA THR A 177 -13.07 7.41 -8.17
C THR A 177 -13.28 8.91 -8.19
N GLN A 178 -12.39 9.71 -7.56
CA GLN A 178 -12.64 11.14 -7.34
C GLN A 178 -11.43 12.03 -7.68
N ASN A 179 -10.29 11.84 -7.02
CA ASN A 179 -9.10 12.68 -7.22
C ASN A 179 -7.84 11.83 -7.27
N ARG A 180 -7.34 11.61 -8.48
CA ARG A 180 -6.15 10.80 -8.75
C ARG A 180 -4.89 11.22 -7.98
N LEU A 181 -4.78 12.50 -7.60
CA LEU A 181 -3.61 13.06 -6.92
C LEU A 181 -3.80 13.16 -5.40
N TRP A 182 -4.87 12.59 -4.84
CA TRP A 182 -5.08 12.53 -3.40
C TRP A 182 -4.01 11.66 -2.73
N ARG A 183 -3.44 12.16 -1.62
CA ARG A 183 -2.36 11.52 -0.87
C ARG A 183 -2.79 11.01 0.50
N LYS A 184 -3.56 11.83 1.22
CA LYS A 184 -3.88 11.68 2.64
C LYS A 184 -4.86 10.54 2.92
N THR A 185 -5.14 10.27 4.19
CA THR A 185 -6.29 9.46 4.60
C THR A 185 -7.62 10.15 4.24
N ARG A 186 -8.76 9.57 4.64
CA ARG A 186 -10.10 10.14 4.45
C ARG A 186 -10.80 10.53 5.76
N SER A 187 -10.03 10.68 6.85
CA SER A 187 -10.55 11.09 8.16
C SER A 187 -11.19 12.48 8.13
N LEU A 188 -12.27 12.65 8.90
CA LEU A 188 -12.92 13.95 9.05
C LEU A 188 -12.25 14.75 10.16
N ASN A 189 -11.84 15.98 9.86
CA ASN A 189 -11.16 16.86 10.81
C ASN A 189 -12.20 17.78 11.51
N PRO A 190 -12.50 17.61 12.81
CA PRO A 190 -13.50 18.42 13.49
C PRO A 190 -13.17 19.91 13.42
N GLY A 191 -14.16 20.74 13.07
CA GLY A 191 -13.98 22.18 12.94
C GLY A 191 -13.26 22.64 11.66
N SER A 192 -12.96 21.74 10.72
CA SER A 192 -12.39 22.06 9.41
C SER A 192 -13.19 21.44 8.27
N PRO A 193 -13.33 22.11 7.11
CA PRO A 193 -13.91 21.48 5.92
C PRO A 193 -12.92 20.54 5.20
N CYS A 194 -11.64 20.56 5.57
CA CYS A 194 -10.61 19.77 4.92
C CYS A 194 -10.54 18.34 5.49
N VAL A 195 -10.22 17.38 4.63
CA VAL A 195 -10.29 15.95 4.92
C VAL A 195 -8.89 15.33 4.95
N GLY A 196 -8.69 14.39 5.86
CA GLY A 196 -7.51 13.53 5.96
C GLY A 196 -6.31 14.18 6.64
N ALA A 197 -5.45 13.32 7.19
CA ALA A 197 -4.09 13.64 7.61
C ALA A 197 -3.07 12.91 6.71
N ASP A 198 -1.83 13.39 6.68
CA ASP A 198 -0.73 12.67 6.05
C ASP A 198 -0.37 11.46 6.94
N PRO A 199 -0.65 10.22 6.48
CA PRO A 199 -0.40 9.03 7.28
C PRO A 199 1.09 8.78 7.55
N ASN A 200 2.01 9.40 6.81
CA ASN A 200 3.45 9.38 7.08
C ASN A 200 3.97 10.65 7.78
N ARG A 201 3.07 11.39 8.44
CA ARG A 201 3.37 12.40 9.47
C ARG A 201 2.70 12.09 10.81
N ASN A 202 1.89 11.04 10.85
CA ASN A 202 1.02 10.73 11.97
C ASN A 202 1.66 9.79 13.01
N TRP A 203 2.82 9.22 12.76
CA TRP A 203 3.43 8.23 13.65
C TRP A 203 4.00 8.88 14.92
N ASN A 204 4.05 8.12 16.02
CA ASN A 204 4.64 8.58 17.28
C ASN A 204 6.19 8.57 17.26
N ALA A 205 6.78 9.37 16.37
CA ALA A 205 8.23 9.58 16.24
C ALA A 205 8.51 11.06 15.99
N SER A 206 8.82 11.79 17.07
CA SER A 206 8.94 13.26 17.04
C SER A 206 7.70 13.94 16.40
N PHE A 207 6.51 13.42 16.67
CA PHE A 207 5.24 13.88 16.11
C PHE A 207 5.06 15.41 16.19
N ALA A 208 4.41 16.00 15.19
CA ALA A 208 4.22 17.45 15.05
C ALA A 208 5.54 18.26 15.05
N GLY A 209 6.63 17.64 14.57
CA GLY A 209 7.93 18.27 14.40
C GLY A 209 8.11 18.90 13.01
N LYS A 210 9.37 19.02 12.59
CA LYS A 210 9.73 19.58 11.28
C LYS A 210 9.13 18.76 10.12
N GLY A 211 8.86 19.43 9.00
CA GLY A 211 8.34 18.79 7.78
C GLY A 211 6.87 18.33 7.87
N ALA A 212 6.16 18.71 8.93
CA ALA A 212 4.72 18.49 9.10
C ALA A 212 4.00 19.83 9.31
N SER A 213 2.66 19.82 9.25
CA SER A 213 1.81 20.98 9.48
C SER A 213 0.65 20.64 10.42
N ASP A 214 0.20 21.61 11.19
CA ASP A 214 -0.98 21.55 12.06
C ASP A 214 -2.27 22.03 11.35
N ASN A 215 -2.16 22.55 10.13
CA ASN A 215 -3.30 22.97 9.31
C ASN A 215 -3.97 21.74 8.66
N PRO A 216 -5.24 21.41 8.96
CA PRO A 216 -5.95 20.27 8.39
C PRO A 216 -6.05 20.27 6.85
N CYS A 217 -5.93 21.44 6.22
CA CYS A 217 -5.93 21.59 4.77
C CYS A 217 -4.57 21.33 4.11
N SER A 218 -3.50 21.20 4.90
CA SER A 218 -2.16 20.89 4.39
C SER A 218 -2.08 19.45 3.88
N GLU A 219 -1.29 19.24 2.82
CA GLU A 219 -0.93 17.90 2.32
C GLU A 219 -0.04 17.14 3.30
N VAL A 220 0.65 17.84 4.21
CA VAL A 220 1.52 17.29 5.25
C VAL A 220 0.94 17.49 6.66
N TYR A 221 -0.40 17.57 6.75
CA TYR A 221 -1.10 17.68 8.04
C TYR A 221 -0.78 16.46 8.92
N HIS A 222 -0.24 16.66 10.12
CA HIS A 222 0.15 15.54 10.99
C HIS A 222 -1.03 14.83 11.67
N GLY A 223 -2.23 15.40 11.65
CA GLY A 223 -3.37 14.88 12.43
C GLY A 223 -3.46 15.52 13.82
N PRO A 224 -4.56 15.30 14.56
CA PRO A 224 -4.78 15.93 15.87
C PRO A 224 -3.84 15.41 16.98
N HIS A 225 -3.35 14.17 16.85
CA HIS A 225 -2.37 13.57 17.77
C HIS A 225 -1.67 12.40 17.08
N ALA A 226 -0.56 11.93 17.66
CA ALA A 226 0.15 10.75 17.13
C ALA A 226 -0.78 9.52 17.09
N ASN A 227 -0.66 8.75 16.01
CA ASN A 227 -1.45 7.58 15.68
C ASN A 227 -2.98 7.85 15.69
N SER A 228 -3.41 9.08 15.35
CA SER A 228 -4.83 9.42 15.21
C SER A 228 -5.49 8.73 14.02
N GLU A 229 -4.73 8.46 12.96
CA GLU A 229 -5.25 7.76 11.80
C GLU A 229 -5.39 6.28 12.14
N VAL A 230 -6.61 5.76 12.04
CA VAL A 230 -6.92 4.36 12.40
C VAL A 230 -6.14 3.36 11.55
N GLU A 231 -5.75 3.75 10.34
CA GLU A 231 -4.88 2.99 9.47
C GLU A 231 -3.47 2.84 10.06
N VAL A 232 -2.89 3.95 10.54
CA VAL A 232 -1.58 3.96 11.22
C VAL A 232 -1.67 3.21 12.55
N LYS A 233 -2.71 3.47 13.34
CA LYS A 233 -2.95 2.81 14.63
C LYS A 233 -3.06 1.29 14.48
N SER A 234 -3.71 0.81 13.42
CA SER A 234 -3.84 -0.64 13.14
C SER A 234 -2.47 -1.30 12.92
N VAL A 235 -1.56 -0.64 12.20
CA VAL A 235 -0.19 -1.15 11.98
C VAL A 235 0.64 -1.09 13.26
N VAL A 236 0.58 0.03 13.99
CA VAL A 236 1.24 0.20 15.29
C VAL A 236 0.83 -0.90 16.26
N ASP A 237 -0.47 -1.12 16.42
CA ASP A 237 -1.01 -2.14 17.33
C ASP A 237 -0.61 -3.54 16.92
N PHE A 238 -0.65 -3.84 15.62
CA PHE A 238 -0.25 -5.14 15.10
C PHE A 238 1.23 -5.44 15.39
N ILE A 239 2.12 -4.49 15.09
CA ILE A 239 3.56 -4.63 15.28
C ILE A 239 3.91 -4.76 16.76
N GLN A 240 3.35 -3.89 17.62
CA GLN A 240 3.60 -3.93 19.06
C GLN A 240 3.04 -5.20 19.71
N LYS A 241 1.84 -5.66 19.31
CA LYS A 241 1.26 -6.91 19.78
C LYS A 241 2.09 -8.13 19.37
N HIS A 242 2.67 -8.12 18.16
CA HIS A 242 3.58 -9.15 17.72
C HIS A 242 4.89 -9.13 18.53
N GLY A 243 5.54 -7.96 18.62
CA GLY A 243 6.71 -7.71 19.47
C GLY A 243 8.03 -8.32 18.99
N ASN A 244 8.05 -8.99 17.83
CA ASN A 244 9.26 -9.65 17.30
C ASN A 244 9.56 -9.29 15.83
N PHE A 245 9.27 -8.06 15.41
CA PHE A 245 9.66 -7.55 14.10
C PHE A 245 11.14 -7.16 14.09
N LYS A 246 11.87 -7.55 13.04
CA LYS A 246 13.31 -7.28 12.86
C LYS A 246 13.58 -6.28 11.75
N CYS A 247 12.68 -6.17 10.78
CA CYS A 247 12.78 -5.27 9.65
C CYS A 247 11.42 -4.64 9.32
N PHE A 248 11.44 -3.37 8.93
CA PHE A 248 10.29 -2.60 8.48
C PHE A 248 10.65 -1.89 7.17
N ILE A 249 9.89 -2.15 6.11
CA ILE A 249 10.13 -1.57 4.79
C ILE A 249 8.87 -0.84 4.33
N ASP A 250 9.02 0.44 4.01
CA ASP A 250 7.96 1.30 3.51
C ASP A 250 8.17 1.64 2.03
N LEU A 251 7.23 1.24 1.17
CA LEU A 251 7.29 1.47 -0.27
C LEU A 251 6.45 2.70 -0.64
N HIS A 252 7.12 3.73 -1.13
CA HIS A 252 6.59 5.00 -1.65
C HIS A 252 6.94 5.17 -3.13
N SER A 253 6.44 6.24 -3.74
CA SER A 253 6.99 6.78 -4.98
C SER A 253 6.83 8.29 -4.99
N TYR A 254 7.62 9.05 -5.71
CA TYR A 254 8.67 8.67 -6.64
C TYR A 254 9.94 9.42 -6.22
N SER A 255 11.11 8.96 -6.67
CA SER A 255 12.38 9.71 -6.77
C SER A 255 13.58 8.77 -6.96
N GLN A 256 13.37 7.44 -6.94
CA GLN A 256 14.45 6.43 -6.92
C GLN A 256 15.42 6.64 -5.75
N LEU A 257 14.89 6.57 -4.53
CA LEU A 257 15.66 6.73 -3.29
C LEU A 257 15.52 5.49 -2.43
N LEU A 258 16.59 5.13 -1.74
CA LEU A 258 16.57 4.11 -0.69
C LEU A 258 17.13 4.72 0.59
N MET A 259 16.24 4.99 1.52
CA MET A 259 16.53 5.77 2.72
C MET A 259 16.38 4.93 3.99
N TYR A 260 16.99 5.43 5.05
CA TYR A 260 16.94 4.87 6.39
C TYR A 260 16.88 6.00 7.44
N PRO A 261 16.57 5.70 8.71
CA PRO A 261 16.48 6.71 9.77
C PRO A 261 17.76 7.54 9.96
N TYR A 262 17.69 8.79 10.40
CA TYR A 262 16.47 9.50 10.83
C TYR A 262 15.96 10.50 9.79
N GLY A 263 14.63 10.69 9.77
CA GLY A 263 13.93 11.76 9.06
C GLY A 263 13.71 13.01 9.93
N TYR A 264 13.31 12.84 11.19
CA TYR A 264 12.94 13.97 12.05
C TYR A 264 14.12 14.78 12.59
N THR A 265 15.33 14.25 12.51
CA THR A 265 16.55 14.85 13.04
C THR A 265 17.76 14.60 12.14
N ALA A 266 18.73 15.51 12.19
CA ALA A 266 20.04 15.32 11.56
C ALA A 266 20.97 14.41 12.38
N LYS A 267 20.57 14.00 13.59
CA LYS A 267 21.30 13.01 14.37
C LYS A 267 21.35 11.70 13.59
N LYS A 268 22.53 11.10 13.48
CA LYS A 268 22.70 9.78 12.87
C LYS A 268 22.09 8.71 13.78
N ALA A 269 21.39 7.74 13.17
CA ALA A 269 21.01 6.51 13.84
C ALA A 269 22.26 5.78 14.39
N PRO A 270 22.19 5.14 15.57
CA PRO A 270 23.29 4.33 16.09
C PRO A 270 23.82 3.30 15.07
N ASP A 271 22.93 2.70 14.29
CA ASP A 271 23.27 1.69 13.28
C ASP A 271 23.48 2.28 11.86
N ALA A 272 23.62 3.60 11.72
CA ALA A 272 23.65 4.26 10.41
C ALA A 272 24.71 3.69 9.45
N GLU A 273 25.88 3.27 9.95
CA GLU A 273 26.93 2.67 9.11
C GLU A 273 26.49 1.32 8.51
N GLU A 274 25.82 0.48 9.29
CA GLU A 274 25.32 -0.82 8.83
C GLU A 274 24.15 -0.63 7.86
N LEU A 275 23.22 0.27 8.19
CA LEU A 275 22.08 0.61 7.35
C LEU A 275 22.52 1.17 6.00
N ASP A 276 23.53 2.06 5.98
CA ASP A 276 24.08 2.62 4.75
C ASP A 276 24.74 1.55 3.87
N LYS A 277 25.60 0.71 4.45
CA LYS A 277 26.24 -0.40 3.73
C LYS A 277 25.20 -1.35 3.14
N LEU A 278 24.16 -1.68 3.90
CA LEU A 278 23.08 -2.55 3.43
C LEU A 278 22.27 -1.90 2.31
N ALA A 279 21.84 -0.65 2.50
CA ALA A 279 21.07 0.09 1.50
C ALA A 279 21.85 0.26 0.19
N ARG A 280 23.16 0.54 0.23
CA ARG A 280 24.00 0.60 -0.98
C ARG A 280 24.09 -0.73 -1.70
N ARG A 281 24.19 -1.85 -0.98
CA ARG A 281 24.15 -3.19 -1.60
C ARG A 281 22.80 -3.47 -2.25
N ALA A 282 21.70 -3.12 -1.57
CA ALA A 282 20.35 -3.29 -2.10
C ALA A 282 20.12 -2.43 -3.36
N ALA A 283 20.53 -1.16 -3.35
CA ALA A 283 20.47 -0.28 -4.51
C ALA A 283 21.32 -0.81 -5.68
N LYS A 284 22.52 -1.35 -5.41
CA LYS A 284 23.36 -1.99 -6.43
C LYS A 284 22.72 -3.26 -7.01
N ALA A 285 22.08 -4.07 -6.17
CA ALA A 285 21.38 -5.27 -6.60
C ALA A 285 20.16 -4.91 -7.47
N LEU A 286 19.39 -3.90 -7.08
CA LEU A 286 18.28 -3.34 -7.86
C LEU A 286 18.77 -2.88 -9.24
N ALA A 287 19.82 -2.07 -9.28
CA ALA A 287 20.40 -1.54 -10.52
C ALA A 287 20.88 -2.65 -11.48
N SER A 288 21.20 -3.85 -10.98
CA SER A 288 21.67 -4.96 -11.84
C SER A 288 20.61 -5.51 -12.81
N VAL A 289 19.31 -5.24 -12.58
CA VAL A 289 18.24 -5.71 -13.46
C VAL A 289 18.07 -4.80 -14.67
N SER A 290 17.96 -3.50 -14.44
CA SER A 290 17.56 -2.53 -15.47
C SER A 290 18.47 -1.30 -15.59
N GLY A 291 19.54 -1.21 -14.80
CA GLY A 291 20.40 -0.03 -14.73
C GLY A 291 19.80 1.14 -13.95
N THR A 292 18.67 0.96 -13.25
CA THR A 292 18.00 2.03 -12.50
C THR A 292 18.82 2.43 -11.27
N GLU A 293 19.28 3.68 -11.26
CA GLU A 293 20.11 4.22 -10.19
C GLU A 293 19.26 4.75 -9.03
N TYR A 294 19.60 4.34 -7.80
CA TYR A 294 18.97 4.83 -6.57
C TYR A 294 19.97 5.62 -5.73
N GLN A 295 19.56 6.79 -5.25
CA GLN A 295 20.33 7.52 -4.24
C GLN A 295 20.07 6.93 -2.84
N VAL A 296 21.14 6.81 -2.05
CA VAL A 296 21.11 6.20 -0.71
C VAL A 296 21.58 7.18 0.36
N GLY A 297 20.85 7.26 1.47
CA GLY A 297 21.28 7.99 2.66
C GLY A 297 20.18 8.18 3.71
N PRO A 298 20.47 8.87 4.83
CA PRO A 298 19.47 9.18 5.85
C PRO A 298 18.34 10.07 5.30
N THR A 299 17.10 9.82 5.70
CA THR A 299 15.91 10.54 5.19
C THR A 299 16.06 12.07 5.31
N SER A 300 16.55 12.57 6.44
CA SER A 300 16.68 14.01 6.71
C SER A 300 17.62 14.75 5.75
N THR A 301 18.64 14.08 5.21
CA THR A 301 19.64 14.67 4.32
C THR A 301 19.44 14.32 2.86
N THR A 302 18.83 13.16 2.56
CA THR A 302 18.60 12.70 1.18
C THR A 302 17.37 13.38 0.58
N VAL A 303 16.34 13.64 1.39
CA VAL A 303 15.06 14.23 0.95
C VAL A 303 14.85 15.58 1.62
N TYR A 304 14.44 15.59 2.88
CA TYR A 304 14.30 16.75 3.73
C TYR A 304 13.94 16.30 5.17
N PRO A 305 14.13 17.14 6.19
CA PRO A 305 13.70 16.83 7.56
C PRO A 305 12.18 16.62 7.64
N ALA A 306 11.75 15.44 8.07
CA ALA A 306 10.34 15.03 8.13
C ALA A 306 10.05 14.27 9.43
N SER A 307 9.10 14.75 10.21
CA SER A 307 8.67 14.14 11.47
C SER A 307 7.50 13.18 11.32
N GLY A 308 7.33 12.30 12.31
CA GLY A 308 6.19 11.39 12.39
C GLY A 308 6.13 10.37 11.26
N SER A 309 7.30 9.93 10.77
CA SER A 309 7.39 8.93 9.70
C SER A 309 7.36 7.49 10.25
N SER A 310 6.91 6.56 9.41
CA SER A 310 6.79 5.13 9.71
C SER A 310 8.13 4.49 10.11
N ILE A 311 9.20 4.76 9.35
CA ILE A 311 10.51 4.15 9.55
C ILE A 311 11.24 4.71 10.77
N ASP A 312 11.05 5.99 11.09
CA ASP A 312 11.59 6.58 12.31
C ASP A 312 10.91 5.96 13.54
N TRP A 313 9.58 5.79 13.49
CA TRP A 313 8.83 5.08 14.53
C TRP A 313 9.27 3.63 14.68
N ALA A 314 9.42 2.90 13.57
CA ALA A 314 9.83 1.50 13.60
C ALA A 314 11.21 1.35 14.27
N TYR A 315 12.15 2.22 13.89
CA TYR A 315 13.51 2.21 14.43
C TYR A 315 13.55 2.62 15.92
N ASP A 316 12.82 3.67 16.31
CA ASP A 316 12.70 4.08 17.71
C ASP A 316 12.00 3.03 18.58
N ASN A 317 11.22 2.11 17.98
CA ASN A 317 10.61 0.95 18.65
C ASN A 317 11.46 -0.34 18.55
N GLY A 318 12.75 -0.22 18.22
CA GLY A 318 13.70 -1.32 18.27
C GLY A 318 13.75 -2.20 17.01
N ILE A 319 13.06 -1.80 15.92
CA ILE A 319 13.18 -2.48 14.63
C ILE A 319 14.38 -1.90 13.88
N LYS A 320 15.56 -2.49 14.13
CA LYS A 320 16.85 -2.01 13.60
C LYS A 320 16.85 -1.76 12.09
N PHE A 321 16.32 -2.68 11.30
CA PHE A 321 16.36 -2.59 9.84
C PHE A 321 15.11 -1.89 9.28
N ALA A 322 15.07 -0.57 9.41
CA ALA A 322 13.97 0.27 8.91
C ALA A 322 14.39 1.02 7.62
N PHE A 323 13.64 0.84 6.54
CA PHE A 323 13.96 1.43 5.23
C PHE A 323 12.75 2.00 4.51
N THR A 324 12.95 3.11 3.80
CA THR A 324 11.96 3.65 2.85
C THR A 324 12.51 3.52 1.43
N PHE A 325 11.71 2.93 0.54
CA PHE A 325 11.93 3.01 -0.90
C PHE A 325 11.07 4.12 -1.48
N GLU A 326 11.65 5.03 -2.24
CA GLU A 326 10.94 5.87 -3.21
C GLU A 326 11.17 5.26 -4.58
N LEU A 327 10.15 4.61 -5.13
CA LEU A 327 10.27 3.86 -6.38
C LEU A 327 10.44 4.77 -7.60
N ARG A 328 10.37 4.17 -8.79
CA ARG A 328 10.38 4.91 -10.07
C ARG A 328 9.27 5.96 -10.13
N ASP A 329 9.44 7.02 -10.90
CA ASP A 329 10.67 7.43 -11.62
C ASP A 329 11.35 8.62 -10.91
N THR A 330 12.09 9.44 -11.64
CA THR A 330 12.72 10.67 -11.12
C THR A 330 11.95 11.94 -11.49
N GLY A 331 10.69 11.82 -11.94
CA GLY A 331 9.80 12.95 -12.22
C GLY A 331 9.31 13.08 -13.67
N THR A 332 9.67 12.17 -14.58
CA THR A 332 9.14 12.18 -15.97
C THR A 332 7.63 11.95 -15.97
N TYR A 333 7.18 10.96 -15.21
CA TYR A 333 5.78 10.63 -14.99
C TYR A 333 5.36 10.83 -13.53
N GLY A 334 6.31 10.75 -12.60
CA GLY A 334 6.05 10.84 -11.17
C GLY A 334 4.98 9.85 -10.73
N PHE A 335 3.92 10.34 -10.11
CA PHE A 335 2.80 9.50 -9.64
C PHE A 335 1.98 8.83 -10.75
N LEU A 336 2.14 9.24 -12.01
CA LEU A 336 1.42 8.71 -13.18
C LEU A 336 2.26 7.74 -14.00
N LEU A 337 3.17 7.00 -13.35
CA LEU A 337 4.05 6.03 -13.99
C LEU A 337 3.26 5.04 -14.88
N PRO A 338 3.64 4.84 -16.16
CA PRO A 338 2.91 3.98 -17.08
C PRO A 338 2.83 2.53 -16.60
N ALA A 339 1.69 1.86 -16.88
CA ALA A 339 1.46 0.49 -16.44
C ALA A 339 2.51 -0.52 -16.96
N ASN A 340 3.10 -0.26 -18.13
CA ASN A 340 4.18 -1.09 -18.68
C ASN A 340 5.50 -1.02 -17.88
N GLN A 341 5.63 -0.08 -16.94
CA GLN A 341 6.76 0.00 -16.01
C GLN A 341 6.49 -0.70 -14.67
N ILE A 342 5.28 -1.24 -14.44
CA ILE A 342 4.97 -1.94 -13.18
C ILE A 342 5.88 -3.15 -12.97
N ILE A 343 5.94 -4.06 -13.93
CA ILE A 343 6.75 -5.27 -13.82
C ILE A 343 8.25 -4.94 -13.73
N PRO A 344 8.84 -4.08 -14.61
CA PRO A 344 10.23 -3.67 -14.46
C PRO A 344 10.57 -3.08 -13.09
N THR A 345 9.69 -2.22 -12.54
CA THR A 345 9.88 -1.63 -11.21
C THR A 345 9.81 -2.69 -10.12
N ALA A 346 8.88 -3.64 -10.23
CA ALA A 346 8.72 -4.70 -9.24
C ALA A 346 9.90 -5.70 -9.26
N GLU A 347 10.36 -6.11 -10.44
CA GLU A 347 11.47 -7.04 -10.62
C GLU A 347 12.80 -6.47 -10.09
N GLU A 348 13.11 -5.20 -10.36
CA GLU A 348 14.32 -4.58 -9.82
C GLU A 348 14.21 -4.38 -8.30
N THR A 349 13.05 -3.90 -7.82
CA THR A 349 12.81 -3.66 -6.39
C THR A 349 12.92 -4.96 -5.60
N TRP A 350 12.48 -6.08 -6.17
CA TRP A 350 12.58 -7.40 -5.55
C TRP A 350 14.02 -7.78 -5.19
N LEU A 351 15.01 -7.46 -6.05
CA LEU A 351 16.41 -7.74 -5.71
C LEU A 351 16.91 -6.86 -4.55
N GLY A 352 16.46 -5.61 -4.48
CA GLY A 352 16.71 -4.73 -3.34
C GLY A 352 16.10 -5.29 -2.05
N LEU A 353 14.81 -5.67 -2.08
CA LEU A 353 14.11 -6.28 -0.97
C LEU A 353 14.79 -7.57 -0.51
N LYS A 354 15.09 -8.49 -1.43
CA LYS A 354 15.75 -9.77 -1.14
C LYS A 354 17.09 -9.56 -0.46
N THR A 355 17.90 -8.61 -0.95
CA THR A 355 19.18 -8.24 -0.33
C THR A 355 19.03 -7.80 1.13
N ILE A 356 18.01 -6.98 1.42
CA ILE A 356 17.72 -6.54 2.80
C ILE A 356 17.29 -7.73 3.64
N MET A 357 16.33 -8.52 3.18
CA MET A 357 15.80 -9.66 3.92
C MET A 357 16.88 -10.74 4.22
N GLU A 358 17.79 -11.00 3.28
CA GLU A 358 18.92 -11.90 3.50
C GLU A 358 19.87 -11.38 4.59
N HIS A 359 20.15 -10.07 4.60
CA HIS A 359 20.95 -9.46 5.66
C HIS A 359 20.27 -9.58 7.01
N VAL A 360 18.96 -9.34 7.09
CA VAL A 360 18.18 -9.48 8.32
C VAL A 360 18.23 -10.92 8.84
N ARG A 361 18.03 -11.91 7.96
CA ARG A 361 18.13 -13.34 8.31
C ARG A 361 19.50 -13.70 8.91
N HIS A 362 20.59 -13.15 8.38
CA HIS A 362 21.94 -13.40 8.89
C HIS A 362 22.27 -12.66 10.19
N ASN A 363 21.52 -11.60 10.52
CA ASN A 363 21.79 -10.71 11.64
C ASN A 363 20.57 -10.57 12.56
N LEU A 364 19.95 -11.70 12.90
CA LEU A 364 18.88 -11.74 13.91
C LEU A 364 19.45 -11.36 15.30
N TYR A 365 18.67 -10.58 16.05
CA TYR A 365 19.02 -10.06 17.38
C TYR A 365 17.89 -10.26 18.38
#